data_AF-A0A9W9NNX5-F1
#
_entry.id   AF-A0A9W9NNX5-F1
#
_cell.length_a   1.000
_cell.length_b   1.000
_cell.length_c   1.000
_cell.angle_alpha   90.00
_cell.angle_beta   90.00
_cell.angle_gamma   90.00
#
_symmetry.space_group_name_H-M   'P 1'
#
loop_
_entity.id
_entity.type
_entity.pdbx_description
1 polymer ?
#
loop_
_entity_poly.entity_id
_entity_poly.type
_entity_poly.pdbx_seq_one_letter_code
_entity_poly.pdbx_strand_id
1 'polypeptide(L)'
;MERFPSDFGLMCQSAYYKVRKVDILREVPSFRRYLEVCPHYYTHEFIPGPIYPRQLAKLVDFFWTGSYAFTADEALQYPLRFSVDNCLCDGCNNWCRLLRAHFDMFLVARWLQMDQLQHKAMEAFQEALHGAPIKVVMWAIRCVYGSPYSAKRCDSNGERYSLGQIPDYRQHFVVPAILEHCQRPPTAGDPCQSMFDISALGNFQELLLLYPCLREDINCWISPASQVSSANFSFLA
;
A
#
# COMPACT_ATOMS: atom_id res chain seq x y z
N MET A 1 13.53 -25.36 -22.53
CA MET A 1 14.90 -24.86 -22.27
C MET A 1 14.80 -24.00 -21.01
N GLU A 2 14.95 -24.59 -19.82
CA GLU A 2 14.97 -23.85 -18.56
C GLU A 2 16.25 -23.00 -18.54
N ARG A 3 16.11 -21.68 -18.72
CA ARG A 3 17.28 -20.82 -18.94
C ARG A 3 18.14 -20.61 -17.70
N PHE A 4 17.67 -20.96 -16.50
CA PHE A 4 18.44 -20.96 -15.26
C PHE A 4 17.84 -21.97 -14.26
N PRO A 5 18.62 -22.82 -13.58
CA PRO A 5 18.09 -23.74 -12.60
C PRO A 5 17.57 -22.96 -11.38
N SER A 6 16.29 -23.12 -11.07
CA SER A 6 15.72 -22.65 -9.80
C SER A 6 16.26 -23.54 -8.68
N ASP A 7 16.95 -22.93 -7.71
CA ASP A 7 17.64 -23.59 -6.60
C ASP A 7 16.94 -23.37 -5.25
N PHE A 8 15.78 -22.72 -5.26
CA PHE A 8 15.04 -22.37 -4.05
C PHE A 8 13.53 -22.46 -4.22
N GLY A 9 12.83 -22.88 -3.16
CA GLY A 9 11.37 -22.98 -3.15
C GLY A 9 10.77 -22.06 -2.09
N LEU A 10 9.86 -21.18 -2.50
CA LEU A 10 9.05 -20.37 -1.59
C LEU A 10 7.67 -21.00 -1.44
N MET A 11 7.25 -21.22 -0.19
CA MET A 11 5.96 -21.80 0.12
C MET A 11 5.14 -20.87 1.03
N CYS A 12 3.88 -20.67 0.66
CA CYS A 12 2.87 -19.98 1.48
C CYS A 12 1.54 -20.74 1.34
N GLN A 13 1.07 -21.33 2.44
CA GLN A 13 -0.14 -22.16 2.44
C GLN A 13 -0.07 -23.24 1.34
N SER A 14 -1.01 -23.24 0.39
CA SER A 14 -1.07 -24.15 -0.75
C SER A 14 -0.25 -23.70 -1.97
N ALA A 15 0.34 -22.50 -1.94
CA ALA A 15 1.12 -21.98 -3.06
C ALA A 15 2.62 -22.28 -2.89
N TYR A 16 3.21 -22.77 -3.97
CA TYR A 16 4.62 -23.09 -4.05
C TYR A 16 5.21 -22.51 -5.35
N TYR A 17 6.29 -21.76 -5.22
CA TYR A 17 7.00 -21.17 -6.35
C TYR A 17 8.48 -21.51 -6.28
N LYS A 18 9.02 -21.95 -7.42
CA LYS A 18 10.46 -22.11 -7.61
C LYS A 18 11.05 -20.78 -8.03
N VAL A 19 12.09 -20.34 -7.33
CA VAL A 19 12.79 -19.09 -7.58
C VAL A 19 14.30 -19.31 -7.48
N ARG A 20 15.09 -18.34 -7.94
CA ARG A 20 16.54 -18.38 -7.74
C ARG A 20 16.87 -17.71 -6.41
N LYS A 21 17.67 -18.38 -5.58
CA LYS A 21 18.14 -17.87 -4.30
C LYS A 21 18.81 -16.51 -4.46
N VAL A 22 19.59 -16.33 -5.53
CA VAL A 22 20.28 -15.07 -5.83
C VAL A 22 19.32 -13.88 -6.03
N ASP A 23 18.14 -14.10 -6.61
CA ASP A 23 17.16 -13.03 -6.82
C ASP A 23 16.51 -12.62 -5.49
N ILE A 24 16.16 -13.58 -4.62
CA ILE A 24 15.66 -13.27 -3.28
C ILE A 24 16.72 -12.50 -2.47
N LEU A 25 17.97 -13.00 -2.46
CA LEU A 25 19.06 -12.41 -1.70
C LEU A 25 19.48 -11.02 -2.18
N ARG A 26 19.13 -10.65 -3.42
CA ARG A 26 19.30 -9.31 -3.96
C ARG A 26 18.27 -8.35 -3.37
N GLU A 27 17.02 -8.79 -3.28
CA GLU A 27 15.90 -7.92 -2.89
C GLU A 27 15.58 -7.93 -1.39
N VAL A 28 15.95 -9.00 -0.67
CA VAL A 28 15.56 -9.24 0.73
C VAL A 28 16.81 -9.41 1.60
N PRO A 29 17.44 -8.32 2.08
CA PRO A 29 18.68 -8.40 2.87
C PRO A 29 18.54 -9.22 4.15
N SER A 30 17.35 -9.17 4.77
CA SER A 30 17.02 -9.94 5.98
C SER A 30 17.09 -11.46 5.77
N PHE A 31 16.76 -11.94 4.56
CA PHE A 31 16.86 -13.35 4.20
C PHE A 31 18.32 -13.83 4.11
N ARG A 32 19.27 -12.95 3.76
CA ARG A 32 20.70 -13.31 3.76
C ARG A 32 21.14 -13.76 5.14
N ARG A 33 20.82 -12.95 6.15
CA ARG A 33 21.17 -13.24 7.55
C ARG A 33 20.49 -14.51 8.06
N TYR A 34 19.24 -14.74 7.66
CA TYR A 34 18.51 -15.96 8.01
C TYR A 34 19.18 -17.21 7.42
N LEU A 35 19.53 -17.16 6.14
CA LEU A 35 20.17 -18.26 5.42
C LEU A 35 21.60 -18.56 5.90
N GLU A 36 22.31 -17.55 6.42
CA GLU A 36 23.64 -17.72 7.05
C GLU A 36 23.55 -18.44 8.40
N VAL A 37 22.50 -18.18 9.18
CA VAL A 37 22.31 -18.76 10.53
C VAL A 37 21.69 -20.15 10.47
N CYS A 38 20.85 -20.43 9.47
CA CYS A 38 20.09 -21.66 9.33
C CYS A 38 20.46 -22.41 8.04
N PRO A 39 21.72 -22.86 7.85
CA PRO A 39 22.17 -23.43 6.59
C PRO A 39 21.35 -24.67 6.19
N HIS A 40 20.98 -25.54 7.12
CA HIS A 40 20.38 -26.86 6.82
C HIS A 40 18.97 -26.86 6.19
N TYR A 41 18.32 -25.72 5.99
CA TYR A 41 17.02 -25.63 5.32
C TYR A 41 17.20 -25.46 3.80
N TYR A 42 17.60 -26.53 3.10
CA TYR A 42 18.06 -26.47 1.70
C TYR A 42 17.04 -26.88 0.62
N THR A 43 15.76 -27.10 0.92
CA THR A 43 14.80 -27.55 -0.12
C THR A 43 13.58 -26.66 -0.27
N HIS A 44 13.01 -26.16 0.83
CA HIS A 44 11.81 -25.32 0.82
C HIS A 44 11.84 -24.35 2.01
N GLU A 45 11.68 -23.05 1.77
CA GLU A 45 11.39 -22.09 2.83
C GLU A 45 9.91 -21.75 2.85
N PHE A 46 9.30 -22.03 3.99
CA PHE A 46 8.05 -21.40 4.38
C PHE A 46 8.37 -19.95 4.72
N ILE A 47 7.78 -18.98 4.01
CA ILE A 47 7.90 -17.57 4.41
C ILE A 47 6.94 -17.35 5.57
N PRO A 48 7.41 -17.24 6.83
CA PRO A 48 6.53 -17.02 7.96
C PRO A 48 6.16 -15.53 7.98
N GLY A 49 4.88 -15.21 7.84
CA GLY A 49 4.42 -13.83 7.89
C GLY A 49 3.00 -13.65 7.36
N PRO A 50 2.48 -12.42 7.35
CA PRO A 50 1.13 -12.08 6.88
C PRO A 50 0.98 -12.14 5.34
N ILE A 51 1.79 -12.95 4.67
CA ILE A 51 1.78 -13.12 3.21
C ILE A 51 0.75 -14.20 2.88
N TYR A 52 -0.18 -13.92 1.97
CA TYR A 52 -1.10 -14.91 1.42
C TYR A 52 -0.65 -15.34 0.01
N PRO A 53 -1.17 -16.46 -0.52
CA PRO A 53 -0.80 -16.97 -1.85
C PRO A 53 -0.78 -15.92 -2.98
N ARG A 54 -1.75 -15.00 -2.97
CA ARG A 54 -1.89 -13.92 -3.96
C ARG A 54 -0.75 -12.89 -3.89
N GLN A 55 -0.28 -12.51 -2.70
CA GLN A 55 0.89 -11.64 -2.56
C GLN A 55 2.17 -12.38 -2.90
N LEU A 56 2.27 -13.68 -2.58
CA LEU A 56 3.45 -14.47 -2.93
C LEU A 56 3.67 -14.51 -4.44
N ALA A 57 2.62 -14.67 -5.24
CA ALA A 57 2.71 -14.60 -6.69
C ALA A 57 3.35 -13.28 -7.17
N LYS A 58 2.91 -12.14 -6.61
CA LYS A 58 3.43 -10.82 -6.96
C LYS A 58 4.83 -10.53 -6.44
N LEU A 59 5.22 -11.12 -5.31
CA LEU A 59 6.60 -11.11 -4.86
C LEU A 59 7.52 -11.86 -5.83
N VAL A 60 7.06 -13.00 -6.35
CA VAL A 60 7.83 -13.77 -7.34
C VAL A 60 8.00 -12.98 -8.63
N ASP A 61 6.95 -12.32 -9.12
CA ASP A 61 7.02 -11.40 -10.26
C ASP A 61 8.07 -10.31 -10.01
N PHE A 62 8.07 -9.74 -8.79
CA PHE A 62 9.03 -8.71 -8.39
C PHE A 62 10.47 -9.22 -8.35
N PHE A 63 10.74 -10.38 -7.76
CA PHE A 63 12.08 -10.94 -7.73
C PHE A 63 12.66 -11.16 -9.13
N TRP A 64 11.81 -11.51 -10.10
CA TRP A 64 12.21 -11.75 -11.47
C TRP A 64 12.38 -10.46 -12.30
N THR A 65 11.48 -9.50 -12.13
CA THR A 65 11.36 -8.34 -13.04
C THR A 65 11.72 -6.99 -12.43
N GLY A 66 11.86 -6.91 -11.09
CA GLY A 66 11.94 -5.65 -10.36
C GLY A 66 10.62 -4.86 -10.35
N SER A 67 9.50 -5.49 -10.71
CA SER A 67 8.18 -4.88 -10.74
C SER A 67 7.09 -5.88 -10.40
N TYR A 68 5.90 -5.37 -10.09
CA TYR A 68 4.70 -6.18 -9.95
C TYR A 68 3.51 -5.40 -10.52
N ALA A 69 2.49 -6.12 -10.96
CA ALA A 69 1.23 -5.52 -11.40
C ALA A 69 0.08 -6.45 -11.06
N PHE A 70 -1.10 -5.88 -10.83
CA PHE A 70 -2.34 -6.61 -10.70
C PHE A 70 -3.15 -6.48 -11.98
N THR A 71 -3.64 -7.60 -12.49
CA THR A 71 -4.77 -7.60 -13.42
C THR A 71 -6.06 -7.30 -12.65
N ALA A 72 -7.11 -6.90 -13.38
CA ALA A 72 -8.42 -6.66 -12.78
C ALA A 72 -8.93 -7.90 -12.03
N ASP A 73 -8.81 -9.09 -12.63
CA ASP A 73 -9.27 -10.35 -12.03
C ASP A 73 -8.49 -10.73 -10.76
N GLU A 74 -7.19 -10.45 -10.71
CA GLU A 74 -6.39 -10.66 -9.50
C GLU A 74 -6.79 -9.69 -8.39
N ALA A 75 -7.08 -8.44 -8.71
CA ALA A 75 -7.56 -7.47 -7.74
C ALA A 75 -8.91 -7.90 -7.13
N LEU A 76 -9.81 -8.51 -7.92
CA LEU A 76 -11.11 -9.01 -7.42
C LEU A 76 -11.00 -10.01 -6.26
N GLN A 77 -9.87 -10.70 -6.15
CA GLN A 77 -9.63 -11.69 -5.09
C GLN A 77 -9.29 -11.04 -3.74
N TYR A 78 -9.10 -9.73 -3.69
CA TYR A 78 -8.82 -9.02 -2.45
C TYR A 78 -10.12 -8.69 -1.69
N PRO A 79 -10.24 -9.11 -0.42
CA PRO A 79 -11.43 -8.83 0.37
C PRO A 79 -11.49 -7.36 0.79
N LEU A 80 -12.67 -6.75 0.68
CA LEU A 80 -12.92 -5.44 1.25
C LEU A 80 -13.21 -5.58 2.74
N ARG A 81 -12.41 -4.93 3.59
CA ARG A 81 -12.61 -4.91 5.06
C ARG A 81 -13.77 -4.02 5.49
N PHE A 82 -14.10 -3.03 4.69
CA PHE A 82 -15.19 -2.08 4.91
C PHE A 82 -16.04 -2.08 3.65
N SER A 83 -17.36 -2.18 3.80
CA SER A 83 -18.26 -1.78 2.72
C SER A 83 -17.93 -0.32 2.36
N VAL A 84 -17.89 0.00 1.07
CA VAL A 84 -17.91 1.40 0.66
C VAL A 84 -19.31 1.90 1.02
N ASP A 85 -19.45 2.55 2.17
CA ASP A 85 -20.75 3.02 2.67
C ASP A 85 -21.49 3.75 1.55
N ASN A 86 -22.71 3.28 1.26
CA ASN A 86 -23.62 3.89 0.29
C ASN A 86 -23.06 4.01 -1.16
N CYS A 87 -22.12 3.14 -1.57
CA CYS A 87 -21.75 2.97 -2.98
C CYS A 87 -21.84 1.50 -3.40
N LEU A 88 -22.88 1.17 -4.17
CA LEU A 88 -23.14 -0.19 -4.67
C LEU A 88 -22.60 -0.42 -6.10
N CYS A 89 -21.87 0.54 -6.70
CA CYS A 89 -21.36 0.32 -8.05
C CYS A 89 -20.12 -0.58 -8.02
N ASP A 90 -20.09 -1.56 -8.92
CA ASP A 90 -18.97 -2.51 -9.04
C ASP A 90 -17.65 -1.80 -9.34
N GLY A 91 -17.71 -0.64 -10.02
CA GLY A 91 -16.55 0.21 -10.30
C GLY A 91 -15.82 0.65 -9.03
N CYS A 92 -16.52 1.22 -8.05
CA CYS A 92 -15.89 1.66 -6.79
C CYS A 92 -15.35 0.47 -5.99
N ASN A 93 -16.08 -0.65 -5.94
CA ASN A 93 -15.61 -1.84 -5.22
C ASN A 93 -14.34 -2.40 -5.84
N ASN A 94 -14.28 -2.51 -7.17
CA ASN A 94 -13.09 -2.98 -7.88
C ASN A 94 -11.90 -2.04 -7.66
N TRP A 95 -12.16 -0.73 -7.65
CA TRP A 95 -11.16 0.28 -7.32
C TRP A 95 -10.59 0.11 -5.90
N CYS A 96 -11.46 -0.02 -4.91
CA CYS A 96 -11.06 -0.26 -3.52
C CYS A 96 -10.27 -1.57 -3.36
N ARG A 97 -10.62 -2.61 -4.13
CA ARG A 97 -9.86 -3.88 -4.13
C ARG A 97 -8.47 -3.72 -4.73
N LEU A 98 -8.31 -2.96 -5.81
CA LEU A 98 -7.01 -2.64 -6.38
C LEU A 98 -6.14 -1.86 -5.38
N LEU A 99 -6.70 -0.81 -4.77
CA LEU A 99 -6.03 -0.06 -3.70
C LEU A 99 -5.64 -0.97 -2.53
N ARG A 100 -6.52 -1.89 -2.14
CA ARG A 100 -6.22 -2.90 -1.11
C ARG A 100 -5.03 -3.76 -1.49
N ALA A 101 -4.97 -4.19 -2.75
CA ALA A 101 -3.91 -5.05 -3.25
C ALA A 101 -2.54 -4.37 -3.17
N HIS A 102 -2.43 -3.12 -3.63
CA HIS A 102 -1.20 -2.33 -3.52
C HIS A 102 -0.81 -2.04 -2.07
N PHE A 103 -1.78 -1.71 -1.22
CA PHE A 103 -1.51 -1.47 0.20
C PHE A 103 -1.04 -2.73 0.94
N ASP A 104 -1.60 -3.90 0.63
CA ASP A 104 -1.12 -5.17 1.18
C ASP A 104 0.31 -5.47 0.69
N MET A 105 0.65 -5.18 -0.57
CA MET A 105 2.03 -5.31 -1.07
C MET A 105 3.00 -4.37 -0.35
N PHE A 106 2.60 -3.13 -0.05
CA PHE A 106 3.40 -2.21 0.77
C PHE A 106 3.69 -2.79 2.16
N LEU A 107 2.69 -3.36 2.83
CA LEU A 107 2.86 -3.97 4.17
C LEU A 107 3.75 -5.22 4.12
N VAL A 108 3.61 -6.05 3.08
CA VAL A 108 4.48 -7.22 2.86
C VAL A 108 5.93 -6.78 2.60
N ALA A 109 6.13 -5.77 1.76
CA ALA A 109 7.44 -5.21 1.49
C ALA A 109 8.08 -4.67 2.77
N ARG A 110 7.30 -4.00 3.63
CA ARG A 110 7.79 -3.51 4.92
C ARG A 110 8.24 -4.64 5.84
N TRP A 111 7.46 -5.72 5.92
CA TRP A 111 7.77 -6.90 6.72
C TRP A 111 9.08 -7.55 6.27
N LEU A 112 9.28 -7.64 4.96
CA LEU A 112 10.48 -8.21 4.35
C LEU A 112 11.67 -7.23 4.29
N GLN A 113 11.46 -5.96 4.64
CA GLN A 113 12.45 -4.88 4.53
C GLN A 113 12.90 -4.64 3.08
N MET A 114 11.93 -4.61 2.16
CA MET A 114 12.12 -4.40 0.72
C MET A 114 11.75 -2.97 0.32
N ASP A 115 12.64 -2.01 0.57
CA ASP A 115 12.36 -0.58 0.37
C ASP A 115 11.91 -0.24 -1.06
N GLN A 116 12.53 -0.85 -2.08
CA GLN A 116 12.16 -0.61 -3.47
C GLN A 116 10.73 -1.06 -3.80
N LEU A 117 10.34 -2.26 -3.34
CA LEU A 117 8.99 -2.76 -3.52
C LEU A 117 7.98 -1.91 -2.73
N GLN A 118 8.37 -1.47 -1.54
CA GLN A 118 7.54 -0.63 -0.68
C GLN A 118 7.28 0.74 -1.36
N HIS A 119 8.29 1.38 -1.94
CA HIS A 119 8.12 2.60 -2.74
C HIS A 119 7.20 2.38 -3.94
N LYS A 120 7.46 1.36 -4.77
CA LYS A 120 6.63 1.04 -5.94
C LYS A 120 5.18 0.77 -5.56
N ALA A 121 4.94 0.13 -4.42
CA ALA A 121 3.59 -0.14 -3.95
C ALA A 121 2.86 1.11 -3.47
N MET A 122 3.57 2.06 -2.87
CA MET A 122 3.02 3.37 -2.53
C MET A 122 2.70 4.18 -3.79
N GLU A 123 3.61 4.23 -4.77
CA GLU A 123 3.40 4.93 -6.03
C GLU A 123 2.19 4.36 -6.79
N ALA A 124 2.11 3.04 -6.95
CA ALA A 124 0.98 2.40 -7.60
C ALA A 124 -0.36 2.62 -6.86
N PHE A 125 -0.32 2.71 -5.52
CA PHE A 125 -1.50 3.09 -4.75
C PHE A 125 -1.92 4.54 -5.01
N GLN A 126 -0.96 5.47 -5.02
CA GLN A 126 -1.23 6.89 -5.29
C GLN A 126 -1.75 7.10 -6.71
N GLU A 127 -1.15 6.44 -7.69
CA GLU A 127 -1.59 6.45 -9.08
C GLU A 127 -3.00 5.90 -9.21
N ALA A 128 -3.31 4.77 -8.56
CA ALA A 128 -4.65 4.25 -8.51
C ALA A 128 -5.61 5.22 -7.82
N LEU A 129 -5.21 5.91 -6.75
CA LEU A 129 -6.09 6.83 -6.02
C LEU A 129 -6.29 8.17 -6.75
N HIS A 130 -5.38 8.54 -7.65
CA HIS A 130 -5.45 9.78 -8.40
C HIS A 130 -6.73 9.83 -9.25
N GLY A 131 -7.51 10.90 -9.04
CA GLY A 131 -8.80 11.07 -9.70
C GLY A 131 -9.89 10.07 -9.33
N ALA A 132 -9.71 9.26 -8.28
CA ALA A 132 -10.74 8.38 -7.78
C ALA A 132 -11.98 9.16 -7.30
N PRO A 133 -13.18 8.55 -7.28
CA PRO A 133 -14.34 9.16 -6.66
C PRO A 133 -14.10 9.41 -5.16
N ILE A 134 -14.68 10.49 -4.61
CA ILE A 134 -14.49 10.87 -3.20
C ILE A 134 -14.81 9.72 -2.23
N LYS A 135 -15.80 8.88 -2.54
CA LYS A 135 -16.16 7.70 -1.74
C LYS A 135 -15.02 6.67 -1.66
N VAL A 136 -14.28 6.48 -2.75
CA VAL A 136 -13.08 5.62 -2.80
C VAL A 136 -11.95 6.24 -1.97
N VAL A 137 -11.78 7.56 -2.03
CA VAL A 137 -10.81 8.28 -1.20
C VAL A 137 -11.15 8.18 0.29
N MET A 138 -12.41 8.34 0.68
CA MET A 138 -12.85 8.15 2.07
C MET A 138 -12.62 6.71 2.55
N TRP A 139 -12.88 5.72 1.70
CA TRP A 139 -12.56 4.33 1.99
C TRP A 139 -11.04 4.12 2.18
N ALA A 140 -10.21 4.72 1.32
CA ALA A 140 -8.75 4.64 1.41
C ALA A 140 -8.25 5.26 2.73
N ILE A 141 -8.78 6.42 3.13
CA ILE A 141 -8.48 7.04 4.42
C ILE A 141 -8.79 6.08 5.57
N ARG A 142 -9.97 5.47 5.59
CA ARG A 142 -10.34 4.48 6.61
C ARG A 142 -9.45 3.24 6.58
N CYS A 143 -8.99 2.82 5.39
CA CYS A 143 -8.06 1.69 5.29
C CYS A 143 -6.69 2.02 5.89
N VAL A 144 -6.16 3.21 5.63
CA VAL A 144 -4.84 3.66 6.09
C VAL A 144 -4.85 4.07 7.57
N TYR A 145 -5.85 4.85 7.99
CA TYR A 145 -5.97 5.43 9.32
C TYR A 145 -6.89 4.66 10.28
N GLY A 146 -7.80 3.80 9.80
CA GLY A 146 -8.83 3.16 10.63
C GLY A 146 -8.43 1.87 11.35
N SER A 147 -7.17 1.43 11.23
CA SER A 147 -6.68 0.28 12.01
C SER A 147 -6.67 0.63 13.50
N PRO A 148 -7.23 -0.15 14.45
CA PRO A 148 -7.25 0.19 15.88
C PRO A 148 -5.85 0.35 16.52
N TYR A 149 -4.80 -0.08 15.83
CA TYR A 149 -3.40 0.14 16.18
C TYR A 149 -2.88 1.55 15.80
N SER A 150 -3.58 2.29 14.95
CA SER A 150 -3.22 3.65 14.49
C SER A 150 -3.61 4.76 15.48
N ALA A 151 -4.56 4.47 16.38
CA ALA A 151 -5.13 5.43 17.33
C ALA A 151 -4.27 5.61 18.59
N LYS A 152 -3.35 4.66 18.86
CA LYS A 152 -2.32 4.85 19.87
C LYS A 152 -1.16 5.57 19.19
N ARG A 153 -0.97 6.85 19.52
CA ARG A 153 0.30 7.55 19.30
C ARG A 153 1.43 6.59 19.62
N CYS A 154 2.34 6.40 18.67
CA CYS A 154 3.55 5.62 18.84
C CYS A 154 3.27 4.26 19.49
N ASP A 155 2.80 3.28 18.73
CA ASP A 155 3.08 1.93 19.18
C ASP A 155 4.60 1.81 19.36
N SER A 156 5.03 1.02 20.33
CA SER A 156 6.44 0.68 20.54
C SER A 156 7.10 -0.03 19.34
N ASN A 157 6.36 -0.15 18.22
CA ASN A 157 6.71 -0.73 16.95
C ASN A 157 6.38 0.23 15.78
N GLY A 158 6.61 1.54 15.92
CA GLY A 158 6.28 2.65 14.99
C GLY A 158 6.86 2.59 13.57
N GLU A 159 6.80 1.41 12.97
CA GLU A 159 7.51 0.92 11.80
C GLU A 159 6.55 0.39 10.74
N ARG A 160 5.27 0.15 11.06
CA ARG A 160 4.32 -0.46 10.12
C ARG A 160 4.16 0.35 8.83
N TYR A 161 4.20 1.68 8.98
CA TYR A 161 4.10 2.63 7.88
C TYR A 161 5.41 3.37 7.62
N SER A 162 6.50 2.94 8.27
CA SER A 162 7.82 3.54 8.02
C SER A 162 8.36 3.07 6.69
N LEU A 163 9.15 3.91 6.05
CA LEU A 163 9.89 3.58 4.82
C LEU A 163 11.18 4.42 4.77
N GLY A 164 12.33 3.75 4.80
CA GLY A 164 13.61 4.41 5.01
C GLY A 164 13.64 5.18 6.34
N GLN A 165 13.98 6.48 6.29
CA GLN A 165 14.15 7.35 7.48
C GLN A 165 12.86 8.03 7.95
N ILE A 166 11.76 7.92 7.19
CA ILE A 166 10.49 8.56 7.57
C ILE A 166 9.65 7.55 8.37
N PRO A 167 9.22 7.91 9.59
CA PRO A 167 8.57 6.98 10.51
C PRO A 167 7.13 6.65 10.12
N ASP A 168 6.45 7.53 9.38
CA ASP A 168 5.04 7.36 9.03
C ASP A 168 4.69 7.94 7.65
N TYR A 169 4.40 7.06 6.70
CA TYR A 169 3.98 7.42 5.34
C TYR A 169 2.48 7.47 5.13
N ARG A 170 1.65 7.28 6.16
CA ARG A 170 0.18 7.29 6.00
C ARG A 170 -0.31 8.52 5.25
N GLN A 171 0.26 9.68 5.54
CA GLN A 171 -0.05 10.93 4.86
C GLN A 171 0.22 10.88 3.35
N HIS A 172 1.32 10.25 2.94
CA HIS A 172 1.69 10.13 1.52
C HIS A 172 0.66 9.30 0.73
N PHE A 173 -0.01 8.33 1.36
CA PHE A 173 -1.01 7.52 0.66
C PHE A 173 -2.25 8.31 0.21
N VAL A 174 -2.75 9.24 1.05
CA VAL A 174 -4.10 9.80 0.87
C VAL A 174 -4.15 11.32 0.81
N VAL A 175 -3.21 12.04 1.43
CA VAL A 175 -3.24 13.52 1.47
C VAL A 175 -3.20 14.13 0.07
N PRO A 176 -2.36 13.67 -0.89
CA PRO A 176 -2.38 14.21 -2.25
C PRO A 176 -3.76 14.14 -2.90
N ALA A 177 -4.45 13.00 -2.81
CA ALA A 177 -5.79 12.82 -3.35
C ALA A 177 -6.84 13.68 -2.63
N ILE A 178 -6.73 13.83 -1.30
CA ILE A 178 -7.61 14.72 -0.52
C ILE A 178 -7.48 16.16 -1.02
N LEU A 179 -6.25 16.67 -1.16
CA LEU A 179 -6.00 18.04 -1.60
C LEU A 179 -6.50 18.27 -3.03
N GLU A 180 -6.31 17.29 -3.91
CA GLU A 180 -6.86 17.31 -5.26
C GLU A 180 -8.39 17.45 -5.25
N HIS A 181 -9.10 16.66 -4.43
CA HIS A 181 -10.56 16.78 -4.30
C HIS A 181 -11.01 18.14 -3.76
N CYS A 182 -10.28 18.71 -2.80
CA CYS A 182 -10.57 20.03 -2.26
C CYS A 182 -10.42 21.15 -3.30
N GLN A 183 -9.59 20.95 -4.32
CA GLN A 183 -9.31 21.94 -5.36
C GLN A 183 -10.17 21.77 -6.62
N ARG A 184 -10.84 20.62 -6.79
CA ARG A 184 -11.66 20.34 -7.98
C ARG A 184 -13.01 21.07 -7.92
N PRO A 185 -13.42 21.78 -9.00
CA PRO A 185 -14.76 22.33 -9.09
C PRO A 185 -15.80 21.20 -9.18
N PRO A 186 -17.01 21.38 -8.63
CA PRO A 186 -18.07 20.39 -8.70
C PRO A 186 -18.43 20.14 -10.17
N THR A 187 -18.22 18.90 -10.63
CA THR A 187 -18.60 18.46 -11.97
C THR A 187 -19.94 17.73 -11.88
N ALA A 188 -20.93 18.21 -12.62
CA ALA A 188 -22.26 17.60 -12.66
C ALA A 188 -22.23 16.35 -13.57
N GLY A 189 -22.62 15.19 -13.05
CA GLY A 189 -22.95 14.03 -13.89
C GLY A 189 -22.48 12.66 -13.44
N ASP A 190 -21.56 12.54 -12.48
CA ASP A 190 -21.12 11.23 -11.97
C ASP A 190 -21.79 10.93 -10.61
N PRO A 191 -22.68 9.93 -10.50
CA PRO A 191 -23.34 9.55 -9.24
C PRO A 191 -22.35 9.06 -8.16
N CYS A 192 -21.09 8.76 -8.54
CA CYS A 192 -20.01 8.45 -7.61
C CYS A 192 -19.23 9.70 -7.16
N GLN A 193 -19.31 10.80 -7.90
CA GLN A 193 -18.76 12.11 -7.54
C GLN A 193 -19.82 13.09 -6.98
N SER A 194 -21.12 12.80 -7.12
CA SER A 194 -22.24 13.69 -6.76
C SER A 194 -22.44 13.91 -5.26
N MET A 195 -21.37 13.79 -4.46
CA MET A 195 -21.30 14.14 -3.04
C MET A 195 -20.34 15.32 -2.82
N PHE A 196 -20.41 16.35 -3.66
CA PHE A 196 -20.04 17.71 -3.26
C PHE A 196 -21.12 18.36 -2.37
N ASP A 197 -22.11 17.58 -1.95
CA ASP A 197 -23.06 17.98 -0.94
C ASP A 197 -22.30 18.22 0.38
N ILE A 198 -22.58 19.33 1.04
CA ILE A 198 -21.90 19.79 2.26
C ILE A 198 -21.98 18.73 3.39
N SER A 199 -22.90 17.76 3.25
CA SER A 199 -23.00 16.52 4.04
C SER A 199 -21.79 15.58 3.91
N ALA A 200 -21.11 15.51 2.75
CA ALA A 200 -19.88 14.76 2.55
C ALA A 200 -18.66 15.45 3.18
N LEU A 201 -18.63 16.78 3.17
CA LEU A 201 -17.73 17.57 4.01
C LEU A 201 -18.04 17.34 5.49
N GLY A 202 -19.31 17.15 5.87
CA GLY A 202 -19.72 16.66 7.18
C GLY A 202 -19.06 15.31 7.52
N ASN A 203 -19.14 14.33 6.62
CA ASN A 203 -18.45 13.04 6.80
C ASN A 203 -16.91 13.18 6.80
N PHE A 204 -16.33 14.11 6.04
CA PHE A 204 -14.89 14.37 6.04
C PHE A 204 -14.44 15.07 7.33
N GLN A 205 -15.23 16.02 7.84
CA GLN A 205 -14.99 16.69 9.11
C GLN A 205 -15.17 15.70 10.27
N GLU A 206 -16.12 14.77 10.19
CA GLU A 206 -16.23 13.60 11.05
C GLU A 206 -15.01 12.68 10.93
N LEU A 207 -14.49 12.39 9.73
CA LEU A 207 -13.24 11.65 9.57
C LEU A 207 -12.04 12.36 10.22
N LEU A 208 -11.96 13.69 10.12
CA LEU A 208 -10.91 14.49 10.79
C LEU A 208 -11.08 14.49 12.31
N LEU A 209 -12.31 14.33 12.82
CA LEU A 209 -12.58 14.16 14.24
C LEU A 209 -12.25 12.72 14.70
N LEU A 210 -12.56 11.71 13.88
CA LEU A 210 -12.25 10.31 14.13
C LEU A 210 -10.74 10.02 14.01
N TYR A 211 -10.04 10.74 13.15
CA TYR A 211 -8.61 10.60 12.87
C TYR A 211 -7.87 11.93 13.05
N PRO A 212 -7.59 12.36 14.31
CA PRO A 212 -6.88 13.61 14.57
C PRO A 212 -5.49 13.72 13.90
N CYS A 213 -4.79 12.58 13.75
CA CYS A 213 -3.50 12.54 13.04
C CYS A 213 -3.64 12.91 11.56
N LEU A 214 -4.73 12.54 10.88
CA LEU A 214 -4.97 12.98 9.50
C LEU A 214 -5.13 14.50 9.40
N ARG A 215 -5.77 15.13 10.39
CA ARG A 215 -5.87 16.60 10.46
C ARG A 215 -4.50 17.25 10.62
N GLU A 216 -3.66 16.70 11.50
CA GLU A 216 -2.28 17.17 11.70
C GLU A 216 -1.48 17.04 10.39
N ASP A 217 -1.54 15.88 9.74
CA ASP A 217 -0.84 15.60 8.48
C ASP A 217 -1.26 16.56 7.36
N ILE A 218 -2.57 16.83 7.18
CA ILE A 218 -3.07 17.78 6.19
C ILE A 218 -2.56 19.20 6.48
N ASN A 219 -2.60 19.63 7.75
CA ASN A 219 -2.11 20.95 8.14
C ASN A 219 -0.60 21.08 7.90
N CYS A 220 0.16 20.02 8.21
CA CYS A 220 1.58 19.94 7.89
C CYS A 220 1.79 20.09 6.38
N TRP A 221 1.02 19.40 5.54
CA TRP A 221 1.19 19.44 4.08
C TRP A 221 0.87 20.80 3.43
N ILE A 222 -0.11 21.52 3.99
CA ILE A 222 -0.55 22.83 3.49
C ILE A 222 0.33 23.97 4.01
N SER A 223 1.00 23.79 5.15
CA SER A 223 1.86 24.83 5.73
C SER A 223 3.06 25.14 4.83
N PRO A 224 3.34 26.42 4.49
CA PRO A 224 4.48 26.80 3.66
C PRO A 224 5.84 26.36 4.22
N ALA A 225 5.93 26.14 5.54
CA ALA A 225 7.17 25.77 6.23
C ALA A 225 7.58 24.29 6.03
N SER A 226 6.67 23.41 5.62
CA SER A 226 6.97 21.98 5.39
C SER A 226 7.34 21.66 3.94
N GLN A 227 6.93 22.49 2.98
CA GLN A 227 7.27 22.32 1.56
C GLN A 227 8.76 22.54 1.26
N VAL A 228 9.50 23.12 2.22
CA VAL A 228 10.96 23.26 2.14
C VAL A 228 11.68 21.91 2.31
N SER A 229 11.04 20.87 2.87
CA SER A 229 11.66 19.53 2.99
C SER A 229 11.30 18.57 1.85
N SER A 230 10.18 18.78 1.15
CA SER A 230 9.79 17.98 -0.02
C SER A 230 10.50 18.42 -1.31
N ALA A 231 11.02 19.64 -1.35
CA ALA A 231 11.79 20.17 -2.49
C ALA A 231 13.20 19.53 -2.67
N ASN A 232 13.64 18.68 -1.73
CA ASN A 232 14.90 17.91 -1.88
C ASN A 232 14.71 16.55 -2.57
N PHE A 233 13.50 16.18 -3.00
CA PHE A 233 13.29 15.02 -3.87
C PHE A 233 13.36 15.42 -5.35
N SER A 234 14.40 16.16 -5.72
CA SER A 234 14.85 16.25 -7.10
C SER A 234 15.66 14.99 -7.43
N PHE A 235 15.08 14.16 -8.30
CA PHE A 235 15.76 13.28 -9.26
C PHE A 235 17.12 12.70 -8.82
N LEU A 236 17.12 11.42 -8.42
CA LEU A 236 18.28 10.58 -8.72
C LEU A 236 18.28 10.34 -10.23
N ALA A 237 19.19 11.04 -10.91
CA ALA A 237 19.72 10.67 -12.21
C ALA A 237 20.52 9.36 -12.13
#